data_AF-A0AAD5MF44-F1
#
_entry.id   AF-A0AAD5MF44-F1
#
_cell.length_a   1.000
_cell.length_b   1.000
_cell.length_c   1.000
_cell.angle_alpha   90.00
_cell.angle_beta   90.00
_cell.angle_gamma   90.00
#
_symmetry.space_group_name_H-M   'P 1'
#
loop_
_entity.id
_entity.type
_entity.pdbx_description
1 polymer ?
#
loop_
_entity_poly.entity_id
_entity_poly.type
_entity_poly.pdbx_seq_one_letter_code
_entity_poly.pdbx_strand_id
1 'polypeptide(L)' 'MIDSDATAVGCYSAFCDDRASTACVFSQPKARIGTLVYPPGRPCKTGGKCSNHKNGVCEFGLCVITA' A
#
# COMPACT_ATOMS: atom_id res chain seq x y z
N MET A 1 -3.66 -1.70 -4.85
CA MET A 1 -3.26 -2.96 -4.17
C MET A 1 -1.76 -3.25 -4.22
N ILE A 2 -0.99 -2.71 -5.19
CA ILE A 2 0.47 -2.89 -5.28
C ILE A 2 1.24 -1.55 -5.40
N ASP A 3 0.53 -0.44 -5.28
CA ASP A 3 1.12 0.89 -5.32
C ASP A 3 2.02 1.08 -4.08
N SER A 4 3.30 1.38 -4.29
CA SER A 4 4.28 1.45 -3.20
C SER A 4 4.09 2.63 -2.26
N ASP A 5 3.31 3.63 -2.67
CA ASP A 5 3.04 4.82 -1.88
C ASP A 5 1.70 4.71 -1.10
N ALA A 6 0.86 3.72 -1.40
CA ALA A 6 -0.33 3.40 -0.62
C ALA A 6 0.05 2.79 0.74
N THR A 7 -0.34 3.47 1.81
CA THR A 7 0.09 3.17 3.19
C THR A 7 -1.03 2.70 4.11
N ALA A 8 -2.28 2.86 3.69
CA ALA A 8 -3.45 2.38 4.42
C ALA A 8 -4.48 1.85 3.43
N VAL A 9 -5.23 0.84 3.88
CA VAL A 9 -6.33 0.24 3.14
C VAL A 9 -7.49 -0.03 4.08
N GLY A 10 -8.71 0.30 3.62
CA GLY A 10 -9.96 -0.11 4.26
C GLY A 10 -10.74 -0.98 3.31
N CYS A 11 -11.14 -2.17 3.75
CA CYS A 11 -11.94 -3.09 2.95
C CYS A 11 -13.28 -3.35 3.63
N TYR A 12 -14.32 -3.56 2.83
CA TYR A 12 -15.64 -3.95 3.28
C TYR A 12 -16.22 -4.99 2.34
N SER A 13 -16.99 -5.92 2.89
CA SER A 13 -17.67 -6.97 2.14
C SER A 13 -19.15 -7.02 2.49
N ALA A 14 -19.98 -7.26 1.49
CA ALA A 14 -21.42 -7.48 1.63
C ALA A 14 -21.83 -8.76 0.90
N PHE A 15 -22.79 -9.48 1.49
CA PHE A 15 -23.48 -10.59 0.84
C PHE A 15 -24.82 -10.08 0.30
N CYS A 16 -25.12 -10.39 -0.95
CA CYS A 16 -26.37 -10.06 -1.63
C CYS A 16 -26.91 -11.35 -2.24
N ASP A 17 -27.93 -11.94 -1.61
CA ASP A 17 -28.53 -13.22 -1.99
C ASP A 17 -27.48 -14.34 -2.20
N ASP A 18 -27.21 -14.70 -3.45
CA ASP A 18 -26.28 -15.73 -3.89
C ASP A 18 -24.88 -15.17 -4.25
N ARG A 19 -24.63 -13.88 -3.99
CA ARG A 19 -23.40 -13.18 -4.36
C ARG A 19 -22.70 -12.58 -3.14
N ALA A 20 -21.38 -12.52 -3.22
CA ALA A 20 -20.55 -11.75 -2.30
C ALA A 20 -19.83 -10.65 -3.08
N SER A 21 -19.83 -9.44 -2.55
CA SER A 21 -19.11 -8.29 -3.11
C SER A 21 -18.14 -7.75 -2.06
N THR A 22 -16.90 -7.49 -2.48
CA THR A 22 -15.86 -6.89 -1.63
C THR A 22 -15.29 -5.67 -2.34
N ALA A 23 -15.15 -4.57 -1.60
CA ALA A 23 -14.53 -3.35 -2.07
C ALA A 23 -13.43 -2.93 -1.10
N CYS A 24 -12.30 -2.47 -1.65
CA CYS A 24 -11.19 -1.91 -0.88
C CYS A 24 -10.84 -0.52 -1.38
N VAL A 25 -10.60 0.40 -0.45
CA VAL A 25 -10.20 1.78 -0.70
C VAL A 25 -8.80 1.97 -0.13
N PHE A 26 -7.89 2.48 -0.95
CA PHE A 26 -6.49 2.73 -0.59
C PHE A 26 -6.26 4.22 -0.34
N SER A 27 -5.36 4.57 0.60
CA SER A 27 -5.04 5.97 0.93
C SER A 27 -4.52 6.78 -0.25
N GLN A 28 -3.98 6.12 -1.27
CA GLN A 28 -3.58 6.71 -2.54
C GLN A 28 -4.47 6.23 -3.69
N PRO A 29 -5.58 6.93 -3.97
CA PRO A 29 -6.54 6.52 -4.99
C PRO A 29 -6.14 6.89 -6.42
N LYS A 30 -4.95 7.45 -6.66
CA LYS A 30 -4.58 8.05 -7.95
C LYS A 30 -3.77 7.11 -8.85
N ALA A 31 -4.34 5.96 -9.20
CA ALA A 31 -3.83 5.18 -10.32
C ALA A 31 -4.24 5.87 -11.64
N ARG A 32 -3.42 6.80 -12.14
CA ARG A 32 -3.56 7.34 -13.50
C ARG A 32 -2.81 6.43 -14.46
N ILE A 33 -3.33 6.30 -15.69
CA ILE A 33 -2.63 5.57 -16.75
C ILE A 33 -1.27 6.22 -16.96
N GLY A 34 -0.21 5.40 -16.97
CA GLY A 34 1.17 5.85 -17.09
C GLY A 34 1.86 6.24 -15.78
N THR A 35 1.16 6.20 -14.63
CA THR A 35 1.81 6.37 -13.32
C THR A 35 2.63 5.14 -12.96
N LEU A 36 3.86 5.36 -12.49
CA LEU A 36 4.72 4.29 -11.97
C LEU A 36 4.16 3.76 -10.65
N VAL A 37 3.84 2.47 -10.61
CA VAL A 37 3.21 1.82 -9.44
C VAL A 37 4.22 1.58 -8.31
N TYR A 38 5.44 1.21 -8.67
CA TYR A 38 6.58 1.13 -7.76
C TYR A 38 7.89 1.27 -8.56
N PRO A 39 8.91 1.92 -8.01
CA PRO A 39 10.22 1.96 -8.64
C PRO A 39 10.92 0.60 -8.51
N PRO A 40 11.68 0.17 -9.54
CA PRO A 40 12.55 -0.99 -9.41
C PRO A 40 13.65 -0.71 -8.38
N GLY A 41 13.93 -1.68 -7.51
CA GLY A 41 14.92 -1.50 -6.45
C GLY A 41 15.04 -2.72 -5.56
N ARG A 42 15.94 -2.64 -4.57
CA ARG A 42 16.05 -3.65 -3.52
C ARG A 42 15.06 -3.31 -2.40
N PRO A 43 14.39 -4.31 -1.80
CA PRO A 43 13.54 -4.08 -0.64
C PRO A 43 14.35 -3.46 0.51
N CYS A 44 13.65 -2.82 1.45
CA CYS A 44 14.32 -2.22 2.59
C CYS A 44 15.02 -3.32 3.42
N LYS A 45 16.15 -2.96 4.05
CA LYS A 45 16.83 -3.81 5.05
C LYS A 45 16.82 -3.18 6.44
N THR A 46 16.68 -1.85 6.50
CA THR A 46 16.65 -1.04 7.71
C THR A 46 15.71 0.15 7.48
N GLY A 47 15.10 0.70 8.53
CA GLY A 47 14.11 1.79 8.43
C GLY A 47 14.64 3.06 7.75
N GLY A 48 15.93 3.35 7.89
CA GLY A 48 16.57 4.51 7.23
C GLY A 48 16.56 4.49 5.70
N LYS A 49 16.12 3.39 5.06
CA LYS A 49 15.93 3.29 3.61
C LYS A 49 14.50 3.62 3.15
N CYS A 50 13.57 3.90 4.07
CA CYS A 50 12.20 4.27 3.76
C CYS A 50 12.11 5.79 3.46
N SER A 51 12.60 6.19 2.28
CA SER A 51 12.76 7.62 1.92
C SER A 51 11.45 8.41 1.86
N ASN A 52 10.33 7.77 1.56
CA ASN A 52 9.04 8.47 1.38
C ASN A 52 8.40 8.87 2.72
N HIS A 53 8.80 8.24 3.82
CA HIS A 53 8.21 8.49 5.14
C HIS A 53 9.31 8.55 6.20
N LYS A 54 9.59 9.75 6.71
CA LYS A 54 10.69 10.03 7.66
C LYS A 54 10.66 9.20 8.95
N ASN A 55 9.50 8.58 9.26
CA ASN A 55 9.28 7.77 10.46
C ASN A 55 8.99 6.28 10.12
N GLY A 56 9.37 5.81 8.93
CA GLY A 56 9.14 4.42 8.52
C GLY A 56 10.13 3.43 9.14
N VAL A 57 9.63 2.30 9.64
CA VAL A 57 10.44 1.12 9.98
C VAL A 57 10.43 0.12 8.83
N CYS A 58 11.45 -0.72 8.77
CA CYS A 58 11.51 -1.79 7.77
C CYS A 58 11.14 -3.13 8.41
N GLU A 59 10.00 -3.68 8.01
CA GLU A 59 9.53 -4.98 8.47
C GLU A 59 9.37 -5.93 7.27
N PHE A 60 10.08 -7.06 7.30
CA PHE A 60 10.02 -8.08 6.25
C PHE A 60 10.24 -7.56 4.81
N GLY A 61 11.03 -6.49 4.66
CA GLY A 61 11.30 -5.85 3.36
C GLY A 61 10.26 -4.81 2.92
N LEU A 62 9.26 -4.51 3.77
CA LEU A 62 8.26 -3.48 3.59
C LEU A 62 8.52 -2.28 4.50
N CYS A 63 8.27 -1.08 3.97
CA CYS A 63 8.30 0.14 4.77
C CYS A 63 6.95 0.32 5.47
N VAL A 64 6.93 0.21 6.79
CA VAL A 64 5.74 0.37 7.63
C VAL A 64 5.85 1.70 8.36
N ILE A 65 4.80 2.52 8.31
CA ILE A 65 4.75 3.79 9.01
C ILE A 65 4.20 3.52 10.41
N THR A 66 4.99 3.82 11.44
CA THR A 66 4.50 3.84 12.82
C THR A 66 3.88 5.20 13.12
N ALA A 67 2.63 5.20 13.57
CA ALA A 67 1.90 6.38 14.02
C ALA A 67 2.50 6.98 15.29
#